data_AF-A0A4Q6IIP2-F1
#
_entry.id   AF-A0A4Q6IIP2-F1
#
_cell.length_a   1.000
_cell.length_b   1.000
_cell.length_c   1.000
_cell.angle_alpha   90.00
_cell.angle_beta   90.00
_cell.angle_gamma   90.00
#
_symmetry.space_group_name_H-M   'P 1'
#
loop_
_entity.id
_entity.type
_entity.pdbx_description
1 polymer ?
#
loop_
_entity_poly.entity_id
_entity_poly.type
_entity_poly.pdbx_seq_one_letter_code
_entity_poly.pdbx_strand_id
1 'polypeptide(L)'
;MVAGVTLAVAAGGWYYHSSTWPAQANSDEVSAASITAKAEVDRRLDDVLRALPGRPQLLGDAALDRCFRIGEFEGADPGPMHCQWQKARYVSFGGSLEDVAHSWRSALEARQWSGSPAPVPPDSGYTAERYAYIDAATQDYLVITMVRDSGSLPFLDNELTMEQFEKHRREHQEFGSRKAAEQALADGRRVAEISLIRAYYAEGEFPRPPY
;
A
#
# COMPACT_ATOMS: atom_id res chain seq x y z
N MET A 1 21.27 -37.69 -9.91
CA MET A 1 21.13 -36.25 -10.19
C MET A 1 19.68 -35.87 -9.97
N VAL A 2 19.48 -34.82 -9.17
CA VAL A 2 18.31 -33.92 -9.03
C VAL A 2 16.91 -34.53 -8.84
N ALA A 3 16.33 -34.25 -7.68
CA ALA A 3 14.97 -33.72 -7.49
C ALA A 3 14.80 -33.45 -5.99
N GLY A 4 14.40 -32.29 -5.48
CA GLY A 4 13.88 -31.08 -6.07
C GLY A 4 13.26 -30.34 -4.89
N VAL A 5 13.83 -29.19 -4.52
CA VAL A 5 13.35 -28.35 -3.42
C VAL A 5 11.90 -27.94 -3.73
N THR A 6 10.95 -28.43 -2.94
CA THR A 6 9.56 -27.96 -3.05
C THR A 6 9.43 -26.71 -2.18
N LEU A 7 9.30 -25.56 -2.83
CA LEU A 7 8.99 -24.28 -2.20
C LEU A 7 7.68 -24.40 -1.42
N ALA A 8 7.73 -24.03 -0.13
CA ALA A 8 6.55 -23.70 0.64
C ALA A 8 5.99 -22.37 0.11
N VAL A 9 4.95 -22.43 -0.72
CA VAL A 9 4.15 -21.27 -1.10
C VAL A 9 3.30 -20.91 0.12
N ALA A 10 3.63 -19.80 0.79
CA ALA A 10 2.76 -19.21 1.80
C ALA A 10 1.50 -18.70 1.08
N ALA A 11 0.42 -19.48 1.14
CA ALA A 11 -0.87 -19.10 0.59
C ALA A 11 -1.53 -18.07 1.52
N GLY A 12 -1.37 -16.78 1.21
CA GLY A 12 -2.26 -15.75 1.72
C GLY A 12 -3.62 -15.89 1.01
N GLY A 13 -4.67 -16.19 1.77
CA GLY A 13 -6.03 -16.30 1.24
C GLY A 13 -6.63 -14.92 0.97
N TRP A 14 -7.37 -14.81 -0.14
CA TRP A 14 -8.22 -13.64 -0.40
C TRP A 14 -9.55 -13.83 0.32
N TYR A 15 -10.02 -12.80 1.01
CA TYR A 15 -11.34 -12.79 1.65
C TYR A 15 -12.25 -11.72 1.00
N TYR A 16 -13.51 -12.09 0.79
CA TYR A 16 -14.58 -11.23 0.32
C TYR A 16 -15.49 -10.85 1.51
N HIS A 17 -15.79 -9.57 1.69
CA HIS A 17 -16.70 -9.11 2.73
C HIS A 17 -17.98 -8.55 2.09
N SER A 18 -19.15 -9.09 2.41
CA SER A 18 -20.44 -8.53 1.95
C SER A 18 -21.16 -7.79 3.08
N SER A 19 -21.22 -6.47 2.98
CA SER A 19 -22.26 -5.61 3.57
C SER A 19 -23.15 -5.07 2.43
N THR A 20 -24.34 -4.56 2.72
CA THR A 20 -25.24 -3.95 1.71
C THR A 20 -24.60 -2.68 1.14
N TRP A 21 -23.86 -2.83 0.05
CA TRP A 21 -23.15 -1.76 -0.66
C TRP A 21 -23.74 -1.59 -2.08
N PRO A 22 -23.60 -0.42 -2.73
CA PRO A 22 -24.19 -0.14 -4.03
C PRO A 22 -23.89 -1.22 -5.08
N ALA A 23 -24.88 -1.53 -5.92
CA ALA A 23 -24.74 -2.45 -7.04
C ALA A 23 -23.57 -2.06 -7.98
N GLN A 24 -23.33 -0.75 -8.14
CA GLN A 24 -22.24 -0.23 -8.96
C GLN A 24 -20.86 -0.73 -8.52
N ALA A 25 -20.60 -0.88 -7.22
CA ALA A 25 -19.32 -1.39 -6.71
C ALA A 25 -19.02 -2.85 -7.11
N ASN A 26 -20.06 -3.56 -7.52
CA ASN A 26 -20.00 -4.95 -7.95
C ASN A 26 -20.30 -5.09 -9.46
N SER A 27 -20.33 -4.00 -10.21
CA SER A 27 -20.63 -4.04 -11.64
C SER A 27 -19.48 -4.67 -12.45
N ASP A 28 -19.81 -5.15 -13.65
CA ASP A 28 -18.82 -5.68 -14.60
C ASP A 28 -17.82 -4.60 -15.03
N GLU A 29 -18.27 -3.34 -15.13
CA GLU A 29 -17.43 -2.19 -15.44
C GLU A 29 -16.36 -1.96 -14.37
N VAL A 30 -16.76 -1.90 -13.09
CA VAL A 30 -15.86 -1.74 -11.95
C VAL A 30 -14.92 -2.95 -11.82
N SER A 31 -15.41 -4.15 -12.13
CA SER A 31 -14.60 -5.36 -12.14
C SER A 31 -13.52 -5.34 -13.24
N ALA A 32 -13.87 -4.94 -14.47
CA ALA A 32 -12.93 -4.81 -15.57
C ALA A 32 -11.87 -3.71 -15.31
N ALA A 33 -12.29 -2.57 -14.74
CA ALA A 33 -11.40 -1.50 -14.34
C ALA A 33 -10.42 -1.96 -13.24
N SER A 34 -10.91 -2.71 -12.24
CA SER A 34 -10.08 -3.28 -11.17
C SER A 34 -9.00 -4.23 -11.71
N ILE A 35 -9.34 -5.11 -12.65
CA ILE A 35 -8.36 -6.03 -13.28
C ILE A 35 -7.22 -5.24 -13.96
N THR A 36 -7.57 -4.19 -14.69
CA THR A 36 -6.60 -3.33 -15.37
C THR A 36 -5.72 -2.59 -14.36
N ALA A 37 -6.34 -2.03 -13.31
CA ALA A 37 -5.63 -1.34 -12.25
C ALA A 37 -4.67 -2.25 -11.48
N LYS A 38 -5.08 -3.49 -11.19
CA LYS A 38 -4.25 -4.51 -10.54
C LYS A 38 -2.98 -4.80 -11.33
N ALA A 39 -3.12 -5.09 -12.63
CA ALA A 39 -1.98 -5.38 -13.50
C ALA A 39 -1.00 -4.20 -13.60
N GLU A 40 -1.53 -2.98 -13.72
CA GLU A 40 -0.71 -1.78 -13.83
C GLU A 40 -0.01 -1.44 -12.50
N VAL A 41 -0.70 -1.57 -11.37
CA VAL A 41 -0.10 -1.36 -10.04
C VAL A 41 1.02 -2.37 -9.79
N ASP A 42 0.82 -3.65 -10.11
CA ASP A 42 1.88 -4.66 -9.94
C ASP A 42 3.11 -4.31 -10.77
N ARG A 43 2.92 -3.99 -12.06
CA ARG A 43 4.01 -3.61 -12.97
C ARG A 43 4.78 -2.39 -12.45
N ARG A 44 4.07 -1.34 -12.05
CA ARG A 44 4.66 -0.08 -11.59
C ARG A 44 5.37 -0.20 -10.24
N LEU A 45 4.81 -0.99 -9.32
CA LEU A 45 5.43 -1.21 -8.03
C LEU A 45 6.74 -2.02 -8.17
N ASP A 46 6.77 -2.98 -9.10
CA ASP A 46 8.01 -3.68 -9.45
C ASP A 46 9.05 -2.73 -10.10
N ASP A 47 8.62 -1.77 -10.93
CA ASP A 47 9.50 -0.72 -11.48
C ASP A 47 10.09 0.18 -10.38
N VAL A 48 9.27 0.56 -9.40
CA VAL A 48 9.72 1.31 -8.22
C VAL A 48 10.76 0.52 -7.45
N LEU A 49 10.48 -0.74 -7.09
CA LEU A 49 11.42 -1.59 -6.35
C LEU A 49 12.75 -1.77 -7.07
N ARG A 50 12.73 -1.96 -8.40
CA ARG A 50 13.96 -2.07 -9.22
C ARG A 50 14.80 -0.78 -9.21
N ALA A 51 14.17 0.37 -9.01
CA ALA A 51 14.84 1.65 -8.98
C ALA A 51 15.50 1.97 -7.63
N LEU A 52 15.02 1.35 -6.54
CA LEU A 52 15.49 1.68 -5.21
C LEU A 52 16.92 1.16 -4.96
N PRO A 53 17.85 2.04 -4.53
CA PRO A 53 19.22 1.63 -4.23
C PRO A 53 19.28 0.75 -2.97
N GLY A 54 20.39 0.02 -2.81
CA GLY A 54 20.63 -0.84 -1.64
C GLY A 54 20.08 -2.26 -1.73
N ARG A 55 19.45 -2.63 -2.86
CA ARG A 55 18.90 -3.99 -3.14
C ARG A 55 18.05 -4.52 -1.97
N PRO A 56 16.92 -3.84 -1.66
CA PRO A 56 16.02 -4.30 -0.62
C PRO A 56 15.58 -5.76 -0.84
N GLN A 57 15.52 -6.54 0.24
CA GLN A 57 15.08 -7.93 0.17
C GLN A 57 13.58 -8.01 0.42
N LEU A 58 12.84 -8.60 -0.52
CA LEU A 58 11.42 -8.82 -0.39
C LEU A 58 11.11 -9.78 0.78
N LEU A 59 10.18 -9.37 1.63
CA LEU A 59 9.64 -10.15 2.75
C LEU A 59 8.25 -10.71 2.43
N GLY A 60 7.48 -9.97 1.62
CA GLY A 60 6.15 -10.39 1.19
C GLY A 60 5.38 -9.21 0.60
N ASP A 61 4.09 -9.43 0.40
CA ASP A 61 3.18 -8.47 -0.20
C ASP A 61 1.82 -8.49 0.50
N ALA A 62 1.06 -7.42 0.26
CA ALA A 62 -0.34 -7.31 0.63
C ALA A 62 -1.08 -6.56 -0.48
N ALA A 63 -2.39 -6.74 -0.56
CA ALA A 63 -3.20 -6.01 -1.52
C ALA A 63 -4.60 -5.74 -0.98
N LEU A 64 -5.22 -4.68 -1.49
CA LEU A 64 -6.55 -4.28 -1.09
C LEU A 64 -7.25 -3.62 -2.27
N ASP A 65 -8.34 -4.24 -2.72
CA ASP A 65 -9.36 -3.61 -3.55
C ASP A 65 -10.47 -3.08 -2.65
N ARG A 66 -10.74 -1.79 -2.75
CA ARG A 66 -11.84 -1.20 -2.01
C ARG A 66 -12.55 -0.15 -2.84
N CYS A 67 -13.86 -0.11 -2.63
CA CYS A 67 -14.65 1.07 -2.93
C CYS A 67 -14.99 1.77 -1.62
N PHE A 68 -15.11 3.09 -1.66
CA PHE A 68 -15.49 3.91 -0.52
C PHE A 68 -16.32 5.12 -0.94
N ARG A 69 -17.02 5.71 0.02
CA ARG A 69 -17.80 6.96 -0.10
C ARG A 69 -17.51 7.85 1.09
N ILE A 70 -17.50 9.17 0.90
CA ILE A 70 -17.45 10.12 2.01
C ILE A 70 -18.84 10.09 2.66
N GLY A 71 -18.88 9.76 3.96
CA GLY A 71 -20.11 9.83 4.75
C GLY A 71 -20.29 11.26 5.26
N GLU A 72 -21.14 12.06 4.62
CA GLU A 72 -21.43 13.43 5.07
C GLU A 72 -22.49 13.41 6.17
N PHE A 73 -22.12 13.13 7.42
CA PHE A 73 -23.03 13.17 8.59
C PHE A 73 -24.21 12.17 8.58
N GLU A 74 -24.79 11.94 9.75
CA GLU A 74 -25.93 11.02 9.92
C GLU A 74 -27.18 11.59 9.23
N GLY A 75 -27.65 10.91 8.18
CA GLY A 75 -28.88 11.25 7.46
C GLY A 75 -28.73 12.00 6.13
N ALA A 76 -27.51 12.32 5.68
CA ALA A 76 -27.31 12.82 4.32
C ALA A 76 -27.29 11.68 3.28
N ASP A 77 -27.51 12.05 2.02
CA ASP A 77 -27.34 11.13 0.91
C ASP A 77 -25.87 10.67 0.85
N PRO A 78 -25.60 9.38 0.57
CA PRO A 78 -24.24 8.89 0.48
C PRO A 78 -23.48 9.60 -0.65
N GLY A 79 -22.28 10.10 -0.35
CA GLY A 79 -21.43 10.78 -1.33
C GLY A 79 -21.01 9.89 -2.52
N PRO A 80 -20.32 10.46 -3.52
CA PRO A 80 -19.89 9.73 -4.71
C PRO A 80 -19.02 8.52 -4.35
N MET A 81 -19.20 7.41 -5.08
CA MET A 81 -18.36 6.22 -4.97
C MET A 81 -17.02 6.44 -5.63
N HIS A 82 -15.97 6.00 -4.94
CA HIS A 82 -14.62 5.90 -5.48
C HIS A 82 -14.07 4.51 -5.23
N CYS A 83 -13.43 3.92 -6.23
CA CYS A 83 -12.76 2.63 -6.08
C CYS A 83 -11.28 2.74 -6.40
N GLN A 84 -10.48 2.02 -5.63
CA GLN A 84 -9.04 2.02 -5.75
C GLN A 84 -8.45 0.64 -5.49
N TRP A 85 -7.33 0.41 -6.17
CA TRP A 85 -6.46 -0.74 -5.96
C TRP A 85 -5.23 -0.28 -5.19
N GLN A 86 -4.88 -0.99 -4.13
CA GLN A 86 -3.67 -0.78 -3.34
C GLN A 86 -2.86 -2.07 -3.34
N LYS A 87 -1.57 -1.97 -3.66
CA LYS A 87 -0.61 -3.08 -3.51
C LYS A 87 0.57 -2.59 -2.69
N ALA A 88 0.96 -3.38 -1.69
CA ALA A 88 2.14 -3.14 -0.88
C ALA A 88 3.17 -4.23 -1.09
N ARG A 89 4.45 -3.84 -1.07
CA ARG A 89 5.61 -4.74 -0.99
C ARG A 89 6.35 -4.43 0.29
N TYR A 90 6.57 -5.45 1.10
CA TYR A 90 7.32 -5.35 2.33
C TYR A 90 8.75 -5.79 2.07
N VAL A 91 9.70 -4.95 2.43
CA VAL A 91 11.11 -5.20 2.18
C VAL A 91 11.94 -4.97 3.42
N SER A 92 13.08 -5.64 3.50
CA SER A 92 14.10 -5.36 4.51
C SER A 92 15.34 -4.75 3.88
N PHE A 93 16.05 -3.91 4.63
CA PHE A 93 17.26 -3.23 4.18
C PHE A 93 18.25 -3.01 5.33
N GLY A 94 19.52 -2.82 4.97
CA GLY A 94 20.59 -2.44 5.90
C GLY A 94 20.88 -0.94 5.84
N GLY A 95 21.74 -0.45 6.73
CA GLY A 95 22.10 0.96 6.82
C GLY A 95 21.22 1.76 7.78
N SER A 96 21.53 3.06 7.93
CA SER A 96 20.71 3.99 8.71
C SER A 96 19.41 4.30 7.94
N LEU A 97 18.33 4.62 8.67
CA LEU A 97 17.08 5.02 8.03
C LEU A 97 17.26 6.30 7.21
N GLU A 98 17.96 7.29 7.77
CA GLU A 98 18.18 8.58 7.16
C GLU A 98 18.89 8.48 5.80
N ASP A 99 20.00 7.70 5.72
CA ASP A 99 20.76 7.54 4.48
C ASP A 99 19.94 6.81 3.40
N VAL A 100 19.20 5.78 3.81
CA VAL A 100 18.36 4.99 2.91
C VAL A 100 17.19 5.83 2.40
N ALA A 101 16.51 6.54 3.30
CA ALA A 101 15.39 7.41 2.97
C ALA A 101 15.82 8.54 2.03
N HIS A 102 16.96 9.17 2.30
CA HIS A 102 17.55 10.17 1.41
C HIS A 102 17.81 9.59 0.02
N SER A 103 18.49 8.44 -0.05
CA SER A 103 18.85 7.78 -1.31
C SER A 103 17.63 7.34 -2.12
N TRP A 104 16.61 6.80 -1.46
CA TRP A 104 15.37 6.36 -2.09
C TRP A 104 14.57 7.55 -2.61
N ARG A 105 14.46 8.63 -1.82
CA ARG A 105 13.80 9.86 -2.27
C ARG A 105 14.44 10.40 -3.54
N SER A 106 15.77 10.55 -3.58
CA SER A 106 16.47 11.04 -4.77
C SER A 106 16.27 10.13 -5.99
N ALA A 107 16.26 8.81 -5.80
CA ALA A 107 15.99 7.86 -6.88
C ALA A 107 14.56 7.97 -7.44
N LEU A 108 13.58 8.28 -6.59
CA LEU A 108 12.17 8.44 -6.98
C LEU A 108 11.93 9.80 -7.67
N GLU A 109 12.51 10.88 -7.16
CA GLU A 109 12.44 12.21 -7.78
C GLU A 109 12.99 12.19 -9.21
N ALA A 110 14.10 11.47 -9.44
CA ALA A 110 14.67 11.26 -10.77
C ALA A 110 13.71 10.50 -11.74
N ARG A 111 12.65 9.88 -11.22
CA ARG A 111 11.64 9.12 -11.96
C ARG A 111 10.25 9.76 -11.92
N GLN A 112 10.20 11.08 -11.80
CA GLN A 112 8.98 11.90 -11.89
C GLN A 112 7.97 11.69 -10.75
N TRP A 113 8.36 11.00 -9.68
CA TRP A 113 7.60 11.01 -8.44
C TRP A 113 7.86 12.32 -7.71
N SER A 114 6.81 13.11 -7.52
CA SER A 114 6.89 14.34 -6.73
C SER A 114 6.33 14.07 -5.34
N GLY A 115 7.12 14.31 -4.30
CA GLY A 115 6.71 13.97 -2.95
C GLY A 115 7.58 14.59 -1.87
N SER A 116 7.17 14.41 -0.63
CA SER A 116 7.85 14.94 0.54
C SER A 116 7.69 13.99 1.73
N PRO A 117 8.45 14.21 2.82
CA PRO A 117 8.12 13.59 4.10
C PRO A 117 6.65 13.83 4.45
N ALA A 118 5.98 12.79 4.90
CA ALA A 118 4.60 12.81 5.35
C ALA A 118 4.57 12.65 6.88
N PRO A 119 3.61 13.26 7.58
CA PRO A 119 3.51 13.10 9.02
C PRO A 119 3.29 11.64 9.39
N VAL A 120 3.98 11.21 10.44
CA VAL A 120 3.60 10.00 11.17
C VAL A 120 2.44 10.40 12.09
N PRO A 121 1.34 9.62 12.17
CA PRO A 121 0.21 9.97 13.03
C PRO A 121 0.69 10.32 14.46
N PRO A 122 0.25 11.47 15.01
CA PRO A 122 0.57 11.86 16.37
C PRO A 122 0.08 10.80 17.38
N ASP A 123 0.70 10.74 18.56
CA ASP A 123 0.38 9.81 19.67
C ASP A 123 0.63 8.32 19.40
N SER A 124 1.25 8.00 18.28
CA SER A 124 1.53 6.62 17.91
C SER A 124 2.69 6.00 18.72
N GLY A 125 3.56 6.81 19.32
CA GLY A 125 4.68 6.35 20.16
C GLY A 125 5.77 5.58 19.39
N TYR A 126 5.66 5.52 18.06
CA TYR A 126 6.47 4.70 17.18
C TYR A 126 7.59 5.52 16.53
N THR A 127 8.70 4.86 16.20
CA THR A 127 9.82 5.47 15.45
C THR A 127 9.79 5.00 13.99
N ALA A 128 9.05 5.75 13.17
CA ALA A 128 8.91 5.48 11.74
C ALA A 128 9.25 6.73 10.92
N GLU A 129 9.64 6.53 9.66
CA GLU A 129 9.70 7.59 8.66
C GLU A 129 8.69 7.30 7.56
N ARG A 130 7.92 8.30 7.16
CA ARG A 130 6.90 8.16 6.13
C ARG A 130 7.12 9.18 5.03
N TYR A 131 6.96 8.74 3.79
CA TYR A 131 7.10 9.56 2.60
C TYR A 131 5.90 9.32 1.68
N ALA A 132 5.33 10.39 1.15
CA ALA A 132 4.23 10.34 0.20
C ALA A 132 4.65 10.99 -1.11
N TYR A 133 4.36 10.31 -2.22
CA TYR A 133 4.67 10.76 -3.57
C TYR A 133 3.43 10.63 -4.45
N ILE A 134 3.34 11.52 -5.44
CA ILE A 134 2.34 11.49 -6.50
C ILE A 134 3.03 11.50 -7.86
N ASP A 135 2.52 10.69 -8.78
CA ASP A 135 2.86 10.77 -10.18
C ASP A 135 1.89 11.73 -10.88
N ALA A 136 2.40 12.83 -11.44
CA ALA A 136 1.55 13.87 -12.03
C ALA A 136 0.78 13.41 -13.28
N ALA A 137 1.31 12.45 -14.04
CA ALA A 137 0.69 11.98 -15.28
C ALA A 137 -0.49 11.04 -15.03
N THR A 138 -0.40 10.25 -13.96
CA THR A 138 -1.36 9.18 -13.66
C THR A 138 -2.17 9.41 -12.39
N GLN A 139 -1.74 10.35 -11.56
CA GLN A 139 -2.28 10.59 -10.21
C GLN A 139 -2.18 9.37 -9.29
N ASP A 140 -1.25 8.44 -9.58
CA ASP A 140 -0.94 7.33 -8.68
C ASP A 140 -0.23 7.85 -7.42
N TYR A 141 -0.56 7.25 -6.28
CA TYR A 141 0.03 7.60 -5.00
C TYR A 141 0.97 6.50 -4.52
N LEU A 142 2.22 6.86 -4.25
CA LEU A 142 3.22 5.99 -3.66
C LEU A 142 3.47 6.43 -2.23
N VAL A 143 3.28 5.52 -1.28
CA VAL A 143 3.57 5.74 0.14
C VAL A 143 4.67 4.78 0.57
N ILE A 144 5.71 5.32 1.19
CA ILE A 144 6.80 4.52 1.77
C ILE A 144 6.80 4.76 3.26
N THR A 145 6.59 3.69 4.03
CA THR A 145 6.68 3.68 5.48
C THR A 145 7.86 2.83 5.90
N MET A 146 8.85 3.43 6.56
CA MET A 146 10.03 2.74 7.07
C MET A 146 9.94 2.65 8.58
N VAL A 147 10.18 1.46 9.12
CA VAL A 147 10.15 1.20 10.57
C VAL A 147 11.51 0.74 11.07
N ARG A 148 11.89 1.25 12.25
CA ARG A 148 13.18 0.94 12.88
C ARG A 148 13.14 -0.29 13.76
N ASP A 149 12.02 -0.51 14.44
CA ASP A 149 11.90 -1.44 15.55
C ASP A 149 10.61 -2.24 15.49
N SER A 150 10.54 -3.30 16.30
CA SER A 150 9.37 -4.18 16.39
C SER A 150 8.15 -3.48 16.94
N GLY A 151 8.34 -2.47 17.81
CA GLY A 151 7.25 -1.65 18.35
C GLY A 151 6.48 -0.95 17.24
N SER A 152 7.17 -0.56 16.17
CA SER A 152 6.60 0.19 15.04
C SER A 152 6.00 -0.71 13.94
N LEU A 153 6.08 -2.04 14.04
CA LEU A 153 5.48 -2.97 13.07
C LEU A 153 3.96 -2.82 12.84
N PRO A 154 3.14 -2.37 13.79
CA PRO A 154 1.74 -2.05 13.53
C PRO A 154 1.54 -0.98 12.44
N PHE A 155 2.53 -0.12 12.18
CA PHE A 155 2.45 0.84 11.07
C PHE A 155 2.59 0.24 9.68
N LEU A 156 2.98 -1.03 9.59
CA LEU A 156 3.03 -1.77 8.34
C LEU A 156 1.66 -2.38 7.98
N ASP A 157 0.63 -2.16 8.79
CA ASP A 157 -0.71 -2.64 8.45
C ASP A 157 -1.26 -1.82 7.27
N ASN A 158 -1.47 -2.54 6.15
CA ASN A 158 -1.76 -2.07 4.79
C ASN A 158 -3.11 -1.31 4.62
N GLU A 159 -3.67 -0.76 5.69
CA GLU A 159 -4.94 -0.05 5.62
C GLU A 159 -4.75 1.41 6.02
N LEU A 160 -4.89 2.29 5.03
CA LEU A 160 -5.11 3.70 5.32
C LEU A 160 -6.42 3.84 6.10
N THR A 161 -6.30 4.14 7.38
CA THR A 161 -7.40 4.51 8.26
C THR A 161 -7.93 5.88 7.83
N MET A 162 -8.84 5.88 6.84
CA MET A 162 -9.66 7.03 6.55
C MET A 162 -10.95 6.91 7.38
N GLU A 163 -11.02 7.63 8.51
CA GLU A 163 -12.12 7.53 9.48
C GLU A 163 -13.45 8.09 8.96
N GLN A 164 -13.40 8.99 7.96
CA GLN A 164 -14.58 9.69 7.42
C GLN A 164 -15.30 8.93 6.29
N PHE A 165 -14.91 7.69 6.01
CA PHE A 165 -15.36 6.98 4.82
C PHE A 165 -16.04 5.67 5.16
N GLU A 166 -17.20 5.45 4.57
CA GLU A 166 -17.79 4.12 4.48
C GLU A 166 -17.00 3.31 3.46
N LYS A 167 -16.51 2.13 3.86
CA LYS A 167 -15.62 1.30 3.04
C LYS A 167 -16.26 -0.04 2.73
N HIS A 168 -16.07 -0.48 1.49
CA HIS A 168 -16.37 -1.82 1.03
C HIS A 168 -15.14 -2.46 0.42
N ARG A 169 -14.63 -3.49 1.09
CA ARG A 169 -13.50 -4.28 0.61
C ARG A 169 -14.02 -5.31 -0.38
N ARG A 170 -13.62 -5.16 -1.64
CA ARG A 170 -13.94 -6.13 -2.69
C ARG A 170 -12.99 -7.31 -2.65
N GLU A 171 -11.71 -7.05 -2.38
CA GLU A 171 -10.66 -8.07 -2.33
C GLU A 171 -9.61 -7.64 -1.30
N HIS A 172 -9.15 -8.55 -0.45
CA HIS A 172 -8.12 -8.25 0.56
C HIS A 172 -7.14 -9.41 0.71
N GLN A 173 -5.86 -9.12 0.55
CA GLN A 173 -4.73 -9.98 0.87
C GLN A 173 -3.94 -9.32 1.99
N GLU A 174 -3.94 -9.96 3.15
CA GLU A 174 -3.16 -9.53 4.31
C GLU A 174 -1.67 -9.78 4.11
N PHE A 175 -0.85 -9.01 4.82
CA PHE A 175 0.59 -9.25 4.90
C PHE A 175 0.87 -10.51 5.73
N GLY A 176 0.94 -11.67 5.06
CA GLY A 176 1.18 -12.96 5.70
C GLY A 176 2.60 -13.14 6.28
N SER A 177 3.56 -12.30 5.89
CA SER A 177 4.97 -12.44 6.31
C SER A 177 5.36 -11.54 7.49
N ARG A 178 4.43 -11.20 8.39
CA ARG A 178 4.73 -10.40 9.59
C ARG A 178 5.91 -10.96 10.40
N LYS A 179 5.97 -12.29 10.54
CA LYS A 179 7.10 -12.99 11.17
C LYS A 179 8.44 -12.77 10.46
N ALA A 180 8.45 -12.64 9.14
CA ALA A 180 9.67 -12.36 8.38
C ALA A 180 10.15 -10.91 8.62
N ALA A 181 9.22 -9.97 8.78
CA ALA A 181 9.56 -8.60 9.19
C ALA A 181 10.10 -8.55 10.62
N GLU A 182 9.47 -9.27 11.56
CA GLU A 182 9.97 -9.44 12.93
C GLU A 182 11.39 -10.01 12.96
N GLN A 183 11.63 -11.08 12.19
CA GLN A 183 12.95 -11.70 12.10
C GLN A 183 13.99 -10.74 11.50
N ALA A 184 13.65 -10.01 10.43
CA ALA A 184 14.57 -9.05 9.83
C ALA A 184 14.99 -7.96 10.83
N LEU A 185 14.06 -7.47 11.64
CA LEU A 185 14.35 -6.51 12.71
C LEU A 185 15.24 -7.12 13.80
N ALA A 186 14.97 -8.36 14.20
CA ALA A 186 15.81 -9.09 15.16
C ALA A 186 17.25 -9.30 14.67
N ASP A 187 17.42 -9.47 13.35
CA ASP A 187 18.73 -9.57 12.69
C ASP A 187 19.43 -8.20 12.50
N GLY A 188 18.89 -7.12 13.07
CA GLY A 188 19.46 -5.77 13.02
C GLY A 188 19.23 -5.05 11.68
N ARG A 189 18.33 -5.54 10.84
CA ARG A 189 17.87 -4.87 9.62
C ARG A 189 16.67 -3.98 9.94
N ARG A 190 16.26 -3.17 8.97
CA ARG A 190 15.05 -2.34 9.02
C ARG A 190 14.06 -2.85 7.99
N VAL A 191 12.80 -2.46 8.16
CA VAL A 191 11.70 -2.90 7.29
C VAL A 191 11.01 -1.69 6.71
N ALA A 192 10.60 -1.79 5.45
CA ALA A 192 9.75 -0.80 4.81
C ALA A 192 8.53 -1.47 4.17
N GLU A 193 7.39 -0.79 4.25
CA GLU A 193 6.27 -0.96 3.35
C GLU A 193 6.41 0.04 2.20
N ILE A 194 6.30 -0.45 0.98
CA ILE A 194 6.24 0.36 -0.24
C ILE A 194 4.87 0.08 -0.88
N SER A 195 3.97 1.04 -0.76
CA SER A 195 2.56 0.91 -1.11
C SER A 195 2.19 1.81 -2.27
N LEU A 196 1.66 1.24 -3.33
CA LEU A 196 1.17 1.95 -4.51
C LEU A 196 -0.36 1.87 -4.55
N ILE A 197 -0.99 3.03 -4.66
CA ILE A 197 -2.44 3.19 -4.71
C ILE A 197 -2.81 3.82 -6.05
N ARG A 198 -3.68 3.14 -6.79
CA ARG A 198 -4.29 3.64 -8.03
C ARG A 198 -5.79 3.69 -7.87
N ALA A 199 -6.37 4.86 -8.12
CA ALA A 199 -7.80 5.01 -8.27
C ALA A 199 -8.21 4.54 -9.68
N TYR A 200 -9.29 3.77 -9.79
CA TYR A 200 -9.70 3.17 -11.07
C TYR A 200 -11.16 3.42 -11.43
N TYR A 201 -11.97 3.94 -10.50
CA TYR A 201 -13.35 4.31 -10.76
C TYR A 201 -13.79 5.45 -9.82
N ALA A 202 -14.55 6.41 -10.34
CA ALA A 202 -15.18 7.47 -9.55
C ALA A 202 -16.50 7.96 -10.17
N GLU A 203 -17.48 8.22 -9.31
CA GLU A 203 -18.74 8.91 -9.66
C GLU A 203 -18.63 10.45 -9.56
N GLY A 204 -17.47 10.97 -9.14
CA GLY A 204 -17.21 12.39 -8.93
C GLY A 204 -15.71 12.71 -8.94
N GLU A 205 -15.32 13.89 -8.45
CA GLU A 205 -13.90 14.22 -8.30
C GLU A 205 -13.25 13.27 -7.28
N PHE A 206 -12.10 12.68 -7.64
CA PHE A 206 -11.39 11.81 -6.71
C PHE A 206 -10.97 12.60 -5.48
N PRO A 207 -11.33 12.15 -4.27
CA PRO A 207 -10.74 12.73 -3.08
C PRO A 207 -9.24 12.47 -3.16
N ARG A 208 -8.45 13.54 -3.14
CA ARG A 208 -7.02 13.39 -2.90
C ARG A 208 -6.89 12.69 -1.54
N PRO A 209 -6.08 11.63 -1.40
CA PRO A 209 -5.84 11.00 -0.12
C PRO A 209 -5.55 12.10 0.91
N PRO A 210 -6.28 12.13 2.05
CA PRO A 210 -5.93 13.06 3.10
C PRO A 210 -4.50 12.74 3.53
N TYR A 211 -3.67 13.79 3.60
CA TYR A 211 -2.29 13.71 4.09
C TYR A 211 -2.27 13.40 5.59
#